data_AF-A0A7S4B6I8-F1
#
_entry.id   AF-A0A7S4B6I8-F1
#
_cell.length_a   1.000
_cell.length_b   1.000
_cell.length_c   1.000
_cell.angle_alpha   90.00
_cell.angle_beta   90.00
_cell.angle_gamma   90.00
#
_symmetry.space_group_name_H-M   'P 1'
#
loop_
_entity.id
_entity.type
_entity.pdbx_description
1 polymer ?
#
loop_
_entity_poly.entity_id
_entity_poly.type
_entity_poly.pdbx_seq_one_letter_code
_entity_poly.pdbx_strand_id
1 'polypeptide(L)'
;MMEDLNVRWLYEKVHRRCVLVHSPPCKQVLLMDDLIATGGTLCSGIELVKSCGAEVTECCCMVELKALRGRDRCLAAGAKSVWGFISEELLIIKAKLPDDYVDDGAAH
;
A
#
# COMPACT_ATOMS: atom_id res chain seq x y z
N MET A 1 11.64 23.34 -20.29
CA MET A 1 12.36 22.06 -20.18
C MET A 1 12.33 21.62 -18.73
N MET A 2 11.44 20.67 -18.42
CA MET A 2 11.32 20.02 -17.12
C MET A 2 11.42 18.54 -17.46
N GLU A 3 12.66 18.10 -17.67
CA GLU A 3 12.99 16.75 -18.12
C GLU A 3 12.67 15.75 -17.01
N ASP A 4 11.77 14.82 -17.32
CA ASP A 4 11.69 13.45 -16.84
C ASP A 4 12.30 13.18 -15.45
N LEU A 5 11.55 13.57 -14.40
CA LEU A 5 11.64 12.97 -13.07
C LEU A 5 11.16 11.52 -13.17
N ASN A 6 12.05 10.65 -13.65
CA ASN A 6 11.88 9.22 -13.75
C ASN A 6 11.40 8.65 -12.40
N VAL A 7 10.25 7.98 -12.43
CA VAL A 7 9.55 7.34 -11.29
C VAL A 7 10.43 6.38 -10.49
N ARG A 8 11.59 6.00 -11.03
CA ARG A 8 12.67 5.27 -10.36
C ARG A 8 13.07 5.85 -8.99
N TRP A 9 12.95 7.16 -8.78
CA TRP A 9 13.29 7.82 -7.51
C TRP A 9 12.25 7.65 -6.39
N LEU A 10 10.96 7.45 -6.70
CA LEU A 10 9.96 7.26 -5.64
C LEU A 10 10.13 5.89 -4.94
N TYR A 11 10.59 4.88 -5.67
CA TYR A 11 10.80 3.53 -5.12
C TYR A 11 11.86 3.51 -3.99
N GLU A 12 12.89 4.35 -4.08
CA GLU A 12 13.95 4.42 -3.05
C GLU A 12 13.52 5.19 -1.79
N LYS A 13 12.50 6.07 -1.88
CA LYS A 13 12.02 6.86 -0.74
C LYS A 13 10.82 6.24 -0.01
N VAL A 14 10.01 5.43 -0.68
CA VAL A 14 8.93 4.69 0.00
C VAL A 14 9.50 3.38 0.54
N HIS A 15 9.36 3.16 1.84
CA HIS A 15 9.77 1.93 2.51
C HIS A 15 9.15 0.69 1.83
N ARG A 16 9.92 0.02 0.96
CA ARG A 16 9.83 -1.32 0.33
C ARG A 16 8.49 -2.01 -0.03
N ARG A 17 7.29 -1.46 0.19
CA ARG A 17 6.03 -2.18 -0.10
C ARG A 17 4.97 -1.44 -0.92
N CYS A 18 5.13 -0.15 -1.23
CA CYS A 18 4.19 0.52 -2.13
C CYS A 18 4.68 0.56 -3.57
N VAL A 19 3.86 0.07 -4.50
CA VAL A 19 4.05 0.25 -5.95
C VAL A 19 3.23 1.44 -6.42
N LEU A 20 3.84 2.26 -7.30
CA LEU A 20 3.26 3.48 -7.85
C LEU A 20 3.13 3.34 -9.36
N VAL A 21 1.92 3.49 -9.89
CA VAL A 21 1.66 3.47 -11.34
C VAL A 21 1.29 4.87 -11.81
N HIS A 22 1.99 5.41 -12.81
CA HIS A 22 1.79 6.77 -13.32
C HIS A 22 1.26 6.77 -14.76
N SER A 23 0.48 7.79 -15.15
CA SER A 23 -0.04 7.96 -16.52
C SER A 23 0.17 9.39 -17.05
N PRO A 24 1.12 9.66 -17.96
CA PRO A 24 1.24 11.00 -18.59
C PRO A 24 0.03 11.33 -19.49
N PRO A 25 -0.40 12.60 -19.64
CA PRO A 25 0.14 13.85 -19.09
C PRO A 25 -0.44 14.23 -17.71
N CYS A 26 -1.27 13.38 -17.11
CA CYS A 26 -1.98 13.67 -15.87
C CYS A 26 -1.32 12.92 -14.71
N LYS A 27 -0.66 13.62 -13.79
CA LYS A 27 0.04 13.03 -12.64
C LYS A 27 -0.89 12.32 -11.63
N GLN A 28 -1.53 11.24 -12.07
CA GLN A 28 -2.41 10.37 -11.33
C GLN A 28 -1.65 9.11 -10.97
N VAL A 29 -1.82 8.68 -9.72
CA VAL A 29 -1.08 7.58 -9.13
C VAL A 29 -2.02 6.60 -8.48
N LEU A 30 -1.89 5.32 -8.85
CA LEU A 30 -2.42 4.20 -8.08
C LEU A 30 -1.35 3.78 -7.06
N LEU A 31 -1.73 3.75 -5.78
CA LEU A 31 -0.91 3.18 -4.71
C LEU A 31 -1.37 1.76 -4.40
N MET A 32 -0.44 0.80 -4.38
CA MET A 32 -0.74 -0.60 -4.06
C MET A 32 0.14 -1.12 -2.94
N ASP A 33 -0.43 -1.90 -2.01
CA ASP A 33 0.28 -2.62 -0.95
C ASP A 33 -0.16 -4.10 -0.89
N ASP A 34 0.52 -4.95 -0.13
CA ASP A 34 0.06 -6.32 0.12
C ASP A 34 -1.15 -6.35 1.07
N LEU A 35 -1.06 -5.62 2.17
CA LEU A 35 -1.99 -5.66 3.28
C LEU A 35 -2.26 -4.24 3.80
N ILE A 36 -3.52 -3.84 3.85
CA ILE A 36 -3.93 -2.65 4.62
C ILE A 36 -4.27 -3.09 6.04
N ALA A 37 -3.35 -2.82 6.97
CA ALA A 37 -3.63 -2.86 8.40
C ALA A 37 -4.22 -1.53 8.88
N THR A 38 -3.43 -0.72 9.59
CA THR A 38 -3.85 0.62 10.06
C THR A 38 -3.79 1.70 8.96
N GLY A 39 -3.34 1.37 7.76
CA GLY A 39 -3.24 2.29 6.61
C GLY A 39 -2.06 3.28 6.64
N GLY A 40 -1.14 3.18 7.63
CA GLY A 40 -0.04 4.14 7.79
C GLY A 40 0.90 4.24 6.58
N THR A 41 1.24 3.11 5.97
CA THR A 41 2.12 3.05 4.78
C THR A 41 1.49 3.81 3.61
N LEU A 42 0.24 3.49 3.26
CA LEU A 42 -0.49 4.14 2.18
C LEU A 42 -0.73 5.63 2.45
N CYS A 43 -1.08 6.03 3.69
CA CYS A 43 -1.22 7.44 4.04
C CYS A 43 0.08 8.22 3.81
N SER A 44 1.22 7.64 4.21
CA SER A 44 2.54 8.25 3.98
C SER A 44 2.87 8.32 2.48
N GLY A 45 2.52 7.29 1.72
CA GLY A 45 2.62 7.27 0.26
C GLY A 45 1.78 8.36 -0.40
N ILE A 46 0.54 8.58 0.06
CA ILE A 46 -0.34 9.63 -0.46
C ILE A 46 0.30 11.01 -0.26
N GLU A 47 0.81 11.30 0.94
CA GLU A 47 1.47 12.58 1.22
C GLU A 47 2.76 12.75 0.40
N LEU A 48 3.54 11.68 0.20
CA LEU A 48 4.71 11.73 -0.67
C LEU A 48 4.34 12.05 -2.12
N VAL A 49 3.32 11.38 -2.67
CA VAL A 49 2.83 11.61 -4.04
C VAL A 49 2.37 13.05 -4.21
N LYS A 50 1.59 13.59 -3.24
CA LYS A 50 1.19 15.00 -3.22
C LYS A 50 2.39 15.94 -3.21
N SER A 51 3.41 15.67 -2.39
CA SER A 51 4.62 16.50 -2.33
C SER A 51 5.39 16.54 -3.65
N CYS A 52 5.20 15.54 -4.52
CA CYS A 52 5.79 15.45 -5.86
C CYS A 52 4.92 16.13 -6.96
N GLY A 53 3.82 16.80 -6.55
CA GLY A 53 2.87 17.47 -7.44
C GLY A 53 1.97 16.51 -8.21
N ALA A 54 1.69 15.35 -7.66
CA ALA A 54 0.81 14.32 -8.23
C ALA A 54 -0.38 14.05 -7.29
N GLU A 55 -1.44 13.44 -7.83
CA GLU A 55 -2.62 13.02 -7.07
C GLU A 55 -2.70 11.50 -6.99
N VAL A 56 -3.05 10.98 -5.82
CA VAL A 56 -3.45 9.57 -5.70
C VAL A 56 -4.90 9.44 -6.12
N THR A 57 -5.16 8.69 -7.19
CA THR A 57 -6.54 8.38 -7.59
C THR A 57 -7.11 7.30 -6.71
N GLU A 58 -6.36 6.22 -6.52
CA GLU A 58 -6.85 5.01 -5.88
C GLU A 58 -5.77 4.38 -5.00
N CYS A 59 -6.19 3.72 -3.95
CA CYS A 59 -5.37 2.79 -3.18
C CYS A 59 -5.91 1.37 -3.39
N CYS A 60 -5.05 0.39 -3.54
CA CYS A 60 -5.46 -1.01 -3.54
C CYS A 60 -4.53 -1.88 -2.70
N CYS A 61 -5.06 -3.01 -2.26
CA CYS A 61 -4.31 -4.01 -1.54
C CYS A 61 -4.82 -5.40 -1.82
N MET A 62 -3.98 -6.40 -1.60
CA MET A 62 -4.43 -7.78 -1.69
C MET A 62 -5.47 -8.06 -0.59
N VAL A 63 -5.13 -7.76 0.67
CA VAL A 63 -6.00 -7.98 1.83
C VAL A 63 -6.17 -6.69 2.63
N GLU A 64 -7.36 -6.45 3.19
CA GLU A 64 -7.63 -5.35 4.13
C GLU A 64 -8.09 -5.90 5.49
N LEU A 65 -7.40 -5.51 6.57
CA LEU A 65 -7.83 -5.77 7.94
C LEU A 65 -8.89 -4.75 8.36
N LYS A 66 -10.16 -5.05 8.08
CA LYS A 66 -11.25 -4.06 8.19
C LYS A 66 -11.42 -3.52 9.61
N ALA A 67 -11.16 -4.36 10.61
CA ALA A 67 -11.23 -3.98 12.02
C ALA A 67 -10.29 -2.81 12.39
N LEU A 68 -9.19 -2.62 11.66
CA LEU A 68 -8.20 -1.57 11.91
C LEU A 68 -8.50 -0.25 11.18
N ARG A 69 -9.57 -0.20 10.38
CA ARG A 69 -10.07 1.01 9.71
C ARG A 69 -9.01 1.75 8.87
N GLY A 70 -8.05 1.03 8.30
CA GLY A 70 -6.99 1.62 7.47
C GLY A 70 -7.54 2.33 6.23
N ARG A 71 -8.63 1.82 5.63
CA ARG A 71 -9.35 2.44 4.52
C ARG A 71 -9.81 3.86 4.82
N ASP A 72 -10.47 4.05 5.96
CA ASP A 72 -11.01 5.37 6.36
C ASP A 72 -9.88 6.40 6.43
N ARG A 73 -8.72 5.99 6.93
CA ARG A 73 -7.53 6.85 6.99
C ARG A 73 -6.98 7.18 5.61
N CYS A 74 -6.96 6.23 4.67
CA CYS A 74 -6.50 6.48 3.30
C CYS A 74 -7.42 7.43 2.54
N LEU A 75 -8.74 7.30 2.71
CA LEU A 75 -9.73 8.23 2.16
C LEU A 75 -9.55 9.64 2.75
N ALA A 76 -9.39 9.74 4.07
CA ALA A 76 -9.11 11.01 4.74
C ALA A 76 -7.77 11.64 4.31
N ALA A 77 -6.77 10.81 4.02
CA ALA A 77 -5.48 11.25 3.48
C ALA A 77 -5.57 11.69 2.01
N GLY A 78 -6.66 11.42 1.28
CA GLY A 78 -6.90 11.97 -0.06
C GLY A 78 -6.89 10.96 -1.20
N ALA A 79 -6.94 9.65 -0.93
CA ALA A 79 -7.30 8.68 -1.95
C ALA A 79 -8.80 8.82 -2.33
N LYS A 80 -9.15 8.68 -3.62
CA LYS A 80 -10.55 8.79 -4.06
C LYS A 80 -11.31 7.47 -3.85
N SER A 81 -10.60 6.34 -3.91
CA SER A 81 -11.13 5.00 -3.63
C SER A 81 -10.08 4.11 -2.97
N VAL A 82 -10.55 3.06 -2.29
CA VAL A 82 -9.72 2.02 -1.67
C VAL A 82 -10.31 0.64 -1.97
N TRP A 83 -9.48 -0.28 -2.46
CA TRP A 83 -9.91 -1.63 -2.86
C TRP A 83 -9.10 -2.72 -2.16
N GLY A 84 -9.78 -3.82 -1.82
CA GLY A 84 -9.16 -5.08 -1.40
C GLY A 84 -9.53 -6.17 -2.40
N PHE A 85 -8.56 -6.98 -2.84
CA PHE A 85 -8.80 -8.04 -3.82
C PHE A 85 -9.39 -9.31 -3.21
N ILE A 86 -9.01 -9.64 -1.98
CA ILE A 86 -9.43 -10.85 -1.28
C ILE A 86 -9.86 -10.57 0.17
N SER A 87 -10.66 -11.46 0.73
CA SER A 87 -11.16 -11.36 2.11
C SER A 87 -10.03 -11.61 3.12
N GLU A 88 -10.05 -10.87 4.24
CA GLU A 88 -9.19 -11.13 5.40
C GLU A 88 -9.42 -12.52 6.01
N GLU A 89 -10.56 -13.15 5.71
CA GLU A 89 -10.87 -14.53 6.07
C GLU A 89 -9.91 -15.55 5.41
N LEU A 90 -9.17 -15.18 4.37
CA LEU A 90 -8.12 -16.07 3.84
C LEU A 90 -6.91 -16.15 4.78
N LEU A 91 -6.69 -15.15 5.64
CA LEU A 91 -5.58 -15.14 6.60
C LEU A 91 -5.80 -16.09 7.80
N ILE A 92 -7.04 -16.53 8.02
CA ILE A 92 -7.39 -17.49 9.09
C ILE A 92 -7.34 -18.95 8.61
N ILE A 93 -7.07 -19.20 7.33
CA ILE A 93 -6.86 -20.55 6.82
C ILE A 93 -5.55 -21.07 7.40
N LYS A 94 -5.65 -22.00 8.36
CA LYS A 94 -4.48 -22.67 8.94
C LYS A 94 -3.89 -23.64 7.93
N ALA A 95 -2.67 -23.35 7.47
CA ALA A 95 -1.85 -24.35 6.80
C ALA A 95 -1.39 -25.40 7.82
N LYS A 96 -1.24 -26.66 7.38
CA LYS A 96 -0.50 -27.66 8.16
C LYS A 96 0.95 -27.18 8.19
N LEU A 97 1.44 -26.83 9.38
CA LEU A 97 2.86 -26.56 9.57
C LEU A 97 3.65 -27.87 9.37
N PRO A 98 4.89 -27.81 8.84
CA PRO A 98 5.79 -28.96 8.84
C PRO A 98 5.92 -29.57 10.23
N ASP A 99 6.07 -30.89 10.32
CA ASP A 99 6.13 -31.59 11.61
C ASP A 99 7.39 -31.21 12.42
N ASP A 100 8.40 -30.63 11.77
CA ASP A 100 9.64 -30.08 12.33
C ASP A 100 9.64 -28.56 12.48
N TYR A 101 8.51 -27.89 12.25
CA TYR A 101 8.42 -26.44 12.40
C TYR A 101 8.59 -26.03 13.87
N VAL A 102 9.59 -25.19 14.13
CA VAL A 102 9.80 -24.53 15.40
C VAL A 102 9.51 -23.05 15.20
N ASP A 103 8.47 -22.54 15.86
CA ASP A 103 8.29 -21.10 16.05
C ASP A 103 9.39 -20.66 17.01
N ASP A 104 10.40 -19.97 16.49
CA ASP A 104 11.54 -19.56 17.30
C ASP A 104 11.16 -18.45 18.29
N GLY A 105 9.95 -17.87 18.17
CA GLY A 105 9.34 -16.92 19.12
C GLY A 105 10.22 -15.70 19.44
N ALA A 106 11.36 -15.59 18.79
CA ALA A 106 12.23 -14.47 18.87
C ALA A 106 11.46 -13.32 18.23
N ALA A 107 11.35 -12.22 18.97
CA ALA A 107 10.83 -10.99 18.42
C ALA A 107 11.83 -10.50 17.36
N HIS A 108 11.66 -10.96 16.12
CA HIS A 108 12.32 -10.43 14.93
C HIS A 108 11.60 -9.18 14.46
#